data_AF-A0AAE4MJP4-F1
#
_entry.id   AF-A0AAE4MJP4-F1
#
_cell.length_a   1.000
_cell.length_b   1.000
_cell.length_c   1.000
_cell.angle_alpha   90.00
_cell.angle_beta   90.00
_cell.angle_gamma   90.00
#
_symmetry.space_group_name_H-M   'P 1'
#
loop_
_entity.id
_entity.type
_entity.pdbx_description
1 polymer ?
#
loop_
_entity_poly.entity_id
_entity_poly.type
_entity_poly.pdbx_seq_one_letter_code
_entity_poly.pdbx_strand_id
1 'polypeptide(L)'
;MTTDRLSFFTIDSSYCNFLYQFDHRVPDNTFSKTDRPFIGIVFTINDFHYYASLTSPKHKHKNMENTIDFLKINDGECGAINFNNMDSCSGVFTHKSRYLIIADQYKR
;
A
#
# COMPACT_ATOMS: atom_id res chain seq x y z
N MET A 1 15.62 -5.36 -20.94
CA MET A 1 15.31 -5.06 -19.53
C MET A 1 13.80 -5.00 -19.43
N THR A 2 13.17 -5.97 -18.77
CA THR A 2 11.73 -5.91 -18.50
C THR A 2 11.49 -4.78 -17.52
N THR A 3 10.70 -3.77 -17.91
CA THR A 3 10.27 -2.72 -17.01
C THR A 3 9.32 -3.36 -16.01
N ASP A 4 9.79 -3.58 -14.78
CA ASP A 4 8.93 -4.06 -13.71
C ASP A 4 7.88 -3.00 -13.43
N ARG A 5 6.66 -3.27 -13.90
CA ARG A 5 5.52 -2.37 -13.72
C ARG A 5 5.02 -2.51 -12.29
N LEU A 6 4.92 -1.39 -11.59
CA LEU A 6 4.19 -1.30 -10.33
C LEU A 6 2.81 -1.94 -10.50
N SER A 7 2.45 -2.76 -9.52
CA SER A 7 1.22 -3.53 -9.51
C SER A 7 0.59 -3.44 -8.12
N PHE A 8 -0.70 -3.78 -8.05
CA PHE A 8 -1.40 -3.86 -6.77
C PHE A 8 -1.14 -5.20 -6.09
N PHE A 9 -1.00 -5.17 -4.78
CA PHE A 9 -0.78 -6.34 -3.93
C PHE A 9 -1.67 -6.30 -2.71
N THR A 10 -2.02 -7.47 -2.19
CA THR A 10 -2.46 -7.63 -0.81
C THR A 10 -1.39 -8.41 -0.03
N ILE A 11 -1.33 -8.17 1.28
CA ILE A 11 -0.44 -8.86 2.21
C ILE A 11 -1.30 -9.75 3.11
N ASP A 12 -0.84 -10.98 3.39
CA ASP A 12 -1.52 -11.91 4.28
C ASP A 12 -1.83 -11.25 5.62
N SER A 13 -3.10 -11.27 6.01
CA SER A 13 -3.58 -10.64 7.25
C SER A 13 -2.91 -11.24 8.49
N SER A 14 -2.57 -12.53 8.47
CA SER A 14 -1.86 -13.22 9.54
C SER A 14 -0.45 -12.68 9.72
N TYR A 15 0.23 -12.35 8.61
CA TYR A 15 1.55 -11.73 8.64
C TYR A 15 1.47 -10.29 9.18
N CYS A 16 0.51 -9.50 8.72
CA CYS A 16 0.29 -8.15 9.26
C CYS A 16 0.00 -8.19 10.77
N ASN A 17 -0.84 -9.12 11.23
CA ASN A 17 -1.15 -9.29 12.65
C ASN A 17 0.05 -9.74 13.47
N PHE A 18 0.95 -10.54 12.89
CA PHE A 18 2.22 -10.89 13.51
C PHE A 18 3.11 -9.64 13.66
N LEU A 19 3.30 -8.85 12.60
CA LEU A 19 4.11 -7.63 12.65
C LEU A 19 3.53 -6.56 13.60
N TYR A 20 2.21 -6.43 13.66
CA TYR A 20 1.53 -5.47 14.53
C TYR A 20 1.80 -5.70 16.03
N GLN A 21 2.15 -6.93 16.42
CA GLN A 21 2.57 -7.24 17.80
C GLN A 21 3.90 -6.57 18.18
N PHE A 22 4.72 -6.19 17.19
CA PHE A 22 6.03 -5.58 17.40
C PHE A 22 6.06 -4.09 17.03
N ASP A 23 5.30 -3.68 16.01
CA ASP A 23 5.21 -2.27 15.59
C ASP A 23 3.77 -1.88 15.28
N HIS A 24 3.18 -1.04 16.14
CA HIS A 24 1.80 -0.56 15.97
C HIS A 24 1.62 0.47 14.84
N ARG A 25 2.71 0.86 14.14
CA ARG A 25 2.64 1.66 12.91
C ARG A 25 2.28 0.82 11.69
N VAL A 26 2.50 -0.50 11.78
CA VAL A 26 2.03 -1.44 10.77
C VAL A 26 0.51 -1.30 10.66
N PRO A 27 -0.04 -1.16 9.45
CA PRO A 27 -1.48 -1.05 9.28
C PRO A 27 -2.24 -2.19 9.95
N ASP A 28 -3.18 -1.83 10.82
CA ASP A 28 -4.15 -2.77 11.34
C ASP A 28 -4.97 -3.38 10.19
N ASN A 29 -4.79 -4.68 9.99
CA ASN A 29 -5.44 -5.47 8.95
C ASN A 29 -6.58 -6.36 9.51
N THR A 30 -7.09 -6.06 10.71
CA THR A 30 -8.20 -6.82 11.32
C THR A 30 -9.52 -6.63 10.56
N PHE A 31 -10.33 -7.70 10.53
CA PHE A 31 -11.70 -7.97 10.02
C PHE A 31 -12.42 -6.98 9.06
N SER A 32 -12.24 -5.67 9.16
CA SER A 32 -12.80 -4.65 8.26
C SER A 32 -11.84 -4.15 7.17
N LYS A 33 -10.56 -4.58 7.20
CA LYS A 33 -9.48 -4.09 6.32
C LYS A 33 -8.64 -5.17 5.65
N THR A 34 -9.00 -6.45 5.77
CA THR A 34 -8.21 -7.63 5.34
C THR A 34 -7.74 -7.61 3.88
N ASP A 35 -8.40 -6.85 3.01
CA ASP A 35 -8.05 -6.69 1.59
C ASP A 35 -7.37 -5.35 1.28
N ARG A 36 -6.69 -4.74 2.26
CA ARG A 36 -6.01 -3.47 2.03
C ARG A 36 -4.98 -3.63 0.90
N PRO A 37 -5.10 -2.83 -0.16
CA PRO A 37 -4.19 -2.89 -1.26
C PRO A 37 -2.97 -2.02 -1.00
N PHE A 38 -1.87 -2.53 -1.50
CA PHE A 38 -0.60 -1.87 -1.56
C PHE A 38 -0.15 -1.76 -3.01
N ILE A 39 0.78 -0.85 -3.27
CA ILE A 39 1.48 -0.77 -4.54
C ILE A 39 2.91 -1.27 -4.36
N GLY A 40 3.37 -2.12 -5.26
CA GLY A 40 4.71 -2.69 -5.18
C GLY A 40 5.12 -3.39 -6.48
N ILE A 41 6.32 -3.96 -6.55
CA ILE A 41 7.39 -3.86 -5.55
C ILE A 41 8.05 -2.48 -5.73
N VAL A 42 8.18 -1.69 -4.66
CA VAL A 42 8.82 -0.35 -4.74
C VAL A 42 10.34 -0.50 -4.78
N PHE A 43 10.89 -1.33 -3.89
CA PHE A 43 12.29 -1.76 -3.89
C PHE A 43 12.44 -3.07 -3.09
N THR A 44 13.61 -3.69 -3.18
CA THR A 44 13.95 -4.94 -2.47
C THR A 44 15.22 -4.75 -1.65
N ILE A 45 15.22 -5.21 -0.40
CA ILE A 45 16.41 -5.25 0.48
C ILE A 45 16.44 -6.61 1.16
N ASN A 46 17.57 -7.32 1.08
CA ASN A 46 17.78 -8.62 1.74
C ASN A 46 16.64 -9.62 1.49
N ASP A 47 16.18 -9.72 0.24
CA ASP A 47 15.06 -10.59 -0.19
C ASP A 47 13.67 -10.22 0.38
N PHE A 48 13.55 -9.07 1.04
CA PHE A 48 12.26 -8.49 1.41
C PHE A 48 11.83 -7.44 0.39
N HIS A 49 10.59 -7.54 -0.04
CA HIS A 49 9.96 -6.57 -0.93
C HIS A 49 9.24 -5.50 -0.12
N TYR A 50 9.32 -4.25 -0.59
CA TYR A 50 8.66 -3.12 0.05
C TYR A 50 7.42 -2.70 -0.73
N TYR A 51 6.33 -2.51 0.01
CA TYR A 51 5.01 -2.22 -0.52
C TYR A 51 4.48 -0.93 0.12
N ALA A 52 4.11 0.04 -0.72
CA ALA A 52 3.58 1.31 -0.24
C ALA A 52 2.07 1.26 -0.07
N SER A 53 1.59 1.84 1.03
CA SER A 53 0.18 1.87 1.35
C SER A 53 -0.53 2.94 0.51
N LEU A 54 -1.76 2.62 0.09
CA LEU A 54 -2.64 3.57 -0.56
C LEU A 54 -3.56 4.24 0.47
N THR A 55 -3.89 5.50 0.23
CA THR A 55 -4.95 6.22 0.93
C THR A 55 -5.99 6.71 -0.07
N SER A 56 -7.27 6.54 0.28
CA SER A 56 -8.39 7.14 -0.45
C SER A 56 -8.23 8.66 -0.60
N PRO A 57 -8.88 9.28 -1.59
CA PRO A 57 -9.03 10.73 -1.67
C PRO A 57 -9.50 11.31 -0.34
N LYS A 58 -8.88 12.41 0.07
CA LYS A 58 -9.29 13.21 1.25
C LYS A 58 -9.20 14.67 0.86
N HIS A 59 -10.02 15.51 1.47
CA HIS A 59 -10.02 16.94 1.17
C HIS A 59 -8.61 17.56 1.28
N LYS A 60 -7.85 17.16 2.31
CA LYS A 60 -6.47 17.61 2.50
C LYS A 60 -5.51 17.26 1.37
N HIS A 61 -5.73 16.17 0.61
CA HIS A 61 -4.82 15.75 -0.45
C HIS A 61 -4.77 16.74 -1.61
N LYS A 62 -5.83 17.53 -1.83
CA LYS A 62 -5.84 18.59 -2.85
C LYS A 62 -4.81 19.69 -2.56
N ASN A 63 -4.53 19.92 -1.27
CA ASN A 63 -3.67 20.99 -0.79
C ASN A 63 -2.28 20.49 -0.34
N MET A 64 -2.11 19.18 -0.20
CA MET A 64 -0.81 18.59 0.16
C MET A 64 0.12 18.59 -1.05
N GLU A 65 1.41 18.84 -0.81
CA GLU A 65 2.43 18.75 -1.85
C GLU A 65 3.01 17.35 -1.94
N ASN A 66 3.54 17.04 -3.12
CA ASN A 66 4.35 15.84 -3.29
C ASN A 66 5.66 16.01 -2.51
N THR A 67 6.01 14.99 -1.75
CA THR A 67 7.22 14.93 -0.93
C THR A 67 7.87 13.56 -1.08
N ILE A 68 9.05 13.36 -0.51
CA ILE A 68 9.76 12.08 -0.60
C ILE A 68 8.94 10.92 -0.02
N ASP A 69 8.08 11.20 0.96
CA ASP A 69 7.29 10.22 1.68
C ASP A 69 5.80 10.21 1.31
N PHE A 70 5.35 11.08 0.39
CA PHE A 70 3.95 11.19 -0.04
C PHE A 70 3.82 11.62 -1.50
N LEU A 71 3.05 10.85 -2.29
CA LEU A 71 2.81 11.13 -3.71
C LEU A 71 1.30 11.15 -4.02
N LYS A 72 0.80 12.28 -4.54
CA LYS A 72 -0.57 12.42 -5.02
C LYS A 72 -0.83 11.55 -6.25
N ILE A 73 -2.04 10.98 -6.33
CA ILE A 73 -2.55 10.32 -7.53
C ILE A 73 -3.60 11.24 -8.15
N ASN A 74 -3.39 11.65 -9.39
CA ASN A 74 -4.29 12.56 -10.12
C ASN A 74 -4.61 13.82 -9.29
N ASP A 75 -3.57 14.55 -8.87
CA ASP A 75 -3.67 15.76 -8.02
C ASP A 75 -4.50 15.60 -6.74
N GLY A 76 -4.55 14.37 -6.21
CA GLY A 76 -5.27 14.03 -4.99
C GLY A 76 -6.71 13.57 -5.21
N GLU A 77 -7.22 13.61 -6.45
CA GLU A 77 -8.57 13.14 -6.80
C GLU A 77 -8.72 11.63 -6.70
N CYS A 78 -7.64 10.87 -6.93
CA CYS A 78 -7.62 9.42 -6.81
C CYS A 78 -6.91 8.94 -5.51
N GLY A 79 -6.62 9.87 -4.60
CA GLY A 79 -5.93 9.58 -3.36
C GLY A 79 -4.44 9.82 -3.45
N ALA A 80 -3.67 9.04 -2.69
CA ALA A 80 -2.22 9.18 -2.62
C ALA A 80 -1.53 7.87 -2.25
N ILE A 81 -0.26 7.78 -2.58
CA ILE A 81 0.67 6.75 -2.14
C ILE A 81 1.43 7.30 -0.93
N ASN A 82 1.44 6.53 0.15
CA ASN A 82 2.11 6.91 1.38
C ASN A 82 3.31 5.98 1.64
N PHE A 83 4.51 6.56 1.59
CA PHE A 83 5.77 5.83 1.71
C PHE A 83 6.27 5.75 3.17
N ASN A 84 5.80 6.63 4.07
CA ASN A 84 6.26 6.62 5.47
C ASN A 84 5.94 5.32 6.24
N ASN A 85 4.85 4.64 5.84
CA ASN A 85 4.38 3.39 6.44
C ASN A 85 4.39 2.28 5.38
N MET A 86 5.48 2.18 4.62
CA MET A 86 5.73 1.03 3.75
C MET A 86 5.93 -0.23 4.58
N ASP A 87 5.28 -1.31 4.18
CA ASP A 87 5.46 -2.61 4.81
C ASP A 87 6.51 -3.41 4.02
N SER A 88 7.47 -3.98 4.74
CA SER A 88 8.39 -4.98 4.21
C SER A 88 7.77 -6.36 4.36
N CYS A 89 7.70 -7.12 3.28
CA CYS A 89 7.13 -8.46 3.32
C CYS A 89 7.90 -9.40 2.39
N SER A 90 8.08 -10.64 2.82
CA SER A 90 8.55 -11.68 1.91
C SER A 90 7.49 -11.94 0.85
N GLY A 91 7.90 -12.08 -0.41
CA GLY A 91 6.99 -12.28 -1.53
C GLY A 91 6.02 -13.46 -1.34
N VAL A 92 6.39 -14.45 -0.52
CA VAL A 92 5.56 -15.63 -0.19
C VAL A 92 4.26 -15.29 0.57
N PHE A 93 4.21 -14.14 1.25
CA PHE A 93 3.02 -13.68 1.98
C PHE A 93 2.27 -12.57 1.22
N THR A 94 2.59 -12.37 -0.06
CA THR A 94 1.96 -11.33 -0.88
C THR A 94 1.26 -11.91 -2.08
N HIS A 95 0.11 -11.33 -2.41
CA HIS A 95 -0.66 -11.72 -3.57
C HIS A 95 -0.76 -10.56 -4.55
N LYS A 96 -0.19 -10.72 -5.74
CA LYS A 96 -0.35 -9.76 -6.83
C LYS A 96 -1.81 -9.78 -7.29
N SER A 97 -2.49 -8.64 -7.19
CA SER A 97 -3.86 -8.52 -7.65
C SER A 97 -3.92 -8.72 -9.17
N ARG A 98 -4.85 -9.57 -9.61
CA ARG A 98 -5.19 -9.74 -11.04
C ARG A 98 -6.21 -8.71 -11.53
N TYR A 99 -6.91 -8.04 -10.62
CA TYR A 99 -7.97 -7.10 -10.93
C TYR A 99 -7.52 -5.66 -10.64
N LEU A 100 -7.98 -4.72 -11.48
CA LEU A 100 -8.09 -3.31 -11.10
C LEU A 100 -8.95 -3.28 -9.84
N ILE A 101 -8.39 -2.87 -8.72
CA ILE A 101 -9.17 -2.68 -7.50
C ILE A 101 -10.26 -1.68 -7.86
N ILE A 102 -11.51 -2.12 -7.80
CA ILE A 102 -12.65 -1.35 -8.24
C ILE A 102 -12.71 -0.12 -7.34
N ALA A 103 -12.64 1.07 -7.95
CA ALA A 103 -12.59 2.37 -7.28
C ALA A 103 -13.72 2.60 -6.26
N ASP A 104 -14.79 1.80 -6.32
CA ASP A 104 -15.94 1.88 -5.42
C ASP A 104 -15.62 1.50 -3.97
N GLN A 105 -14.56 0.71 -3.69
CA GLN A 105 -14.14 0.47 -2.31
C GLN A 105 -13.42 1.67 -1.67
N TYR A 106 -13.02 2.68 -2.46
CA TYR A 106 -12.25 3.85 -1.99
C TYR A 106 -13.07 5.15 -2.01
N LYS A 107 -14.31 5.13 -2.50
CA LYS A 107 -15.29 6.21 -2.37
C LYS A 107 -16.00 6.07 -1.01
N ARG A 108 -15.46 6.72 0.02
CA ARG A 108 -16.22 7.05 1.23
C ARG A 108 -16.52 8.54 1.22
#